data_AF-A0A485NKW3-F1
#
_entry.id   AF-A0A485NKW3-F1
#
_cell.length_a   1.000
_cell.length_b   1.000
_cell.length_c   1.000
_cell.angle_alpha   90.00
_cell.angle_beta   90.00
_cell.angle_gamma   90.00
#
_symmetry.space_group_name_H-M   'P 1'
#
loop_
_entity.id
_entity.type
_entity.pdbx_description
1 polymer ?
#
loop_
_entity_poly.entity_id
_entity_poly.type
_entity_poly.pdbx_seq_one_letter_code
_entity_poly.pdbx_strand_id
1 'polypeptide(L)'
;MVNFDGYSACDHTSKGFKRWECNRPHSPNGPLKFSEKFQLFTPFSLGFEFRPGREYFYISSAIPDNGRRSCLKLKVFVRPTNDTVHESAEPSRGENAAQTPRIPSRLLAILLFLLAMLLTL
;
A
#
# COMPACT_ATOMS: atom_id res chain seq x y z
N MET A 1 0.74 -6.85 -13.40
CA MET A 1 -0.03 -5.70 -13.93
C MET A 1 -0.81 -6.20 -15.13
N VAL A 2 -2.08 -5.83 -15.22
CA VAL A 2 -3.03 -6.38 -16.21
C VAL A 2 -3.82 -5.23 -16.87
N ASN A 3 -4.51 -5.55 -17.96
CA ASN A 3 -5.54 -4.66 -18.52
C ASN A 3 -6.87 -4.75 -17.70
N PHE A 4 -7.88 -3.99 -18.12
CA PHE A 4 -9.19 -3.96 -17.44
C PHE A 4 -9.91 -5.32 -17.46
N ASP A 5 -9.83 -6.07 -18.56
CA ASP A 5 -10.45 -7.39 -18.67
C ASP A 5 -9.82 -8.38 -17.69
N GLY A 6 -8.48 -8.43 -17.66
CA GLY A 6 -7.72 -9.27 -16.73
C GLY A 6 -7.97 -8.88 -15.28
N TYR A 7 -8.12 -7.58 -14.98
CA TYR A 7 -8.50 -7.11 -13.65
C TYR A 7 -9.90 -7.58 -13.22
N SER A 8 -10.84 -7.59 -14.16
CA SER A 8 -12.22 -7.98 -13.90
C SER A 8 -12.36 -9.49 -13.72
N ALA A 9 -11.64 -10.27 -14.53
CA ALA A 9 -11.68 -11.74 -14.53
C ALA A 9 -10.62 -12.40 -13.62
N CYS A 10 -9.73 -11.64 -13.00
CA CYS A 10 -8.55 -12.15 -12.29
C CYS A 10 -7.61 -13.00 -13.18
N ASP A 11 -7.55 -12.71 -14.48
CA ASP A 11 -6.67 -13.37 -15.44
C ASP A 11 -5.39 -12.56 -15.69
N HIS A 12 -4.23 -13.17 -15.46
CA HIS A 12 -2.91 -12.60 -15.74
C HIS A 12 -2.15 -13.31 -16.87
N THR A 13 -2.63 -14.46 -17.37
CA THR A 13 -1.87 -15.35 -18.26
C THR A 13 -1.67 -14.74 -19.64
N SER A 14 -2.71 -14.12 -20.21
CA SER A 14 -2.68 -13.53 -21.55
C SER A 14 -2.85 -12.00 -21.54
N LYS A 15 -3.14 -11.42 -20.38
CA LYS A 15 -3.62 -10.04 -20.22
C LYS A 15 -2.70 -9.16 -19.38
N GLY A 16 -1.51 -9.65 -19.04
CA GLY A 16 -0.62 -8.91 -18.16
C GLY A 16 0.83 -9.36 -18.16
N PHE A 17 1.61 -8.61 -17.38
CA PHE A 17 3.03 -8.85 -17.15
C PHE A 17 3.27 -8.99 -15.65
N LYS A 18 4.10 -9.97 -15.28
CA LYS A 18 4.57 -10.14 -13.89
C LYS A 18 5.43 -8.93 -13.50
N ARG A 19 5.07 -8.27 -12.39
CA ARG A 19 5.78 -7.08 -11.88
C ARG A 19 6.68 -7.39 -10.68
N TRP A 20 6.23 -8.32 -9.84
CA TRP A 20 6.87 -8.67 -8.59
C TRP A 20 6.50 -10.09 -8.17
N GLU A 21 7.28 -10.67 -7.26
CA GLU A 21 7.01 -11.97 -6.66
C GLU A 21 7.19 -11.90 -5.15
N CYS A 22 6.14 -12.28 -4.41
CA CYS A 22 6.16 -12.36 -2.95
C CYS A 22 6.51 -13.79 -2.50
N ASN A 23 7.76 -14.22 -2.67
CA ASN A 23 8.19 -15.60 -2.41
C ASN A 23 9.07 -15.78 -1.15
N ARG A 24 9.37 -14.71 -0.40
CA ARG A 24 10.14 -14.78 0.86
C ARG A 24 9.30 -14.28 2.04
N PRO A 25 8.45 -15.15 2.63
CA PRO A 25 7.61 -14.78 3.77
C PRO A 25 8.42 -14.46 5.03
N HIS A 26 9.56 -15.13 5.24
CA HIS A 26 10.44 -14.92 6.41
C HIS A 26 11.72 -14.16 6.02
N SER A 27 11.57 -13.06 5.29
CA SER A 27 12.71 -12.22 4.89
C SER A 27 13.42 -11.62 6.13
N PRO A 28 14.76 -11.71 6.24
CA PRO A 28 15.50 -11.27 7.42
C PRO A 28 15.44 -9.76 7.66
N ASN A 29 15.20 -8.97 6.60
CA ASN A 29 15.18 -7.51 6.65
C ASN A 29 13.75 -6.93 6.61
N GLY A 30 12.77 -7.70 7.10
CA GLY A 30 11.35 -7.35 7.04
C GLY A 30 10.69 -7.69 5.70
N PRO A 31 9.44 -7.25 5.48
CA PRO A 31 8.65 -7.60 4.30
C PRO A 31 9.32 -7.18 2.99
N LEU A 32 9.21 -8.03 1.97
CA LEU A 32 9.65 -7.68 0.61
C LEU A 32 8.88 -6.44 0.11
N LYS A 33 9.61 -5.41 -0.32
CA LYS A 33 9.04 -4.15 -0.80
C LYS A 33 9.15 -4.05 -2.33
N PHE A 34 7.98 -3.95 -2.97
CA PHE A 34 7.87 -3.54 -4.36
C PHE A 34 7.65 -2.02 -4.42
N SER A 35 8.41 -1.33 -5.28
CA SER A 35 8.28 0.11 -5.50
C SER A 35 7.98 0.37 -6.97
N GLU A 36 6.96 1.19 -7.25
CA GLU A 36 6.57 1.59 -8.59
C GLU A 36 6.60 3.11 -8.67
N LYS A 37 7.16 3.67 -9.75
CA LYS A 37 7.20 5.10 -9.99
C LYS A 37 6.28 5.45 -11.15
N PHE A 38 5.29 6.29 -10.89
CA PHE A 38 4.39 6.83 -11.91
C PHE A 38 5.10 7.93 -12.70
N GLN A 39 5.78 7.53 -13.75
CA GLN A 39 6.54 8.43 -14.63
C GLN A 39 6.03 8.37 -16.07
N LEU A 40 6.09 9.50 -16.76
CA LEU A 40 5.66 9.62 -18.16
C LEU A 40 6.56 8.82 -19.10
N PHE A 41 7.86 8.82 -18.84
CA PHE A 41 8.88 8.18 -19.65
C PHE A 41 9.78 7.35 -18.77
N THR A 42 10.13 6.15 -19.24
CA THR A 42 11.04 5.25 -18.54
C THR A 42 12.29 5.02 -19.38
N PRO A 43 13.49 5.17 -18.82
CA PRO A 43 14.72 4.88 -19.55
C PRO A 43 15.01 3.37 -19.67
N PHE A 44 14.14 2.52 -19.12
CA PHE A 44 14.32 1.07 -19.10
C PHE A 44 13.39 0.39 -20.12
N SER A 45 13.93 -0.48 -20.97
CA SER A 45 13.18 -1.12 -22.06
C SER A 45 12.00 -1.98 -21.60
N LEU A 46 12.05 -2.54 -20.38
CA LEU A 46 10.94 -3.28 -19.77
C LEU A 46 10.22 -2.47 -18.68
N GLY A 47 10.45 -1.15 -18.67
CA GLY A 47 9.78 -0.21 -17.78
C GLY A 47 8.33 0.01 -18.18
N PHE A 48 7.56 0.62 -17.28
CA PHE A 48 6.18 0.97 -17.53
C PHE A 48 6.04 2.50 -17.52
N GLU A 49 5.27 3.01 -18.48
CA GLU A 49 4.95 4.42 -18.64
C GLU A 49 3.52 4.69 -18.19
N PHE A 50 3.36 5.76 -17.40
CA PHE A 50 2.10 6.14 -16.80
C PHE A 50 1.67 7.50 -17.32
N ARG A 51 0.41 7.63 -17.76
CA ARG A 51 -0.15 8.86 -18.32
C ARG A 51 -1.21 9.44 -17.37
N PRO A 52 -1.24 10.78 -17.19
CA PRO A 52 -2.30 11.44 -16.43
C PRO A 52 -3.69 11.14 -17.00
N GLY A 53 -4.68 11.06 -16.13
CA GLY A 53 -6.06 10.73 -16.47
C GLY A 53 -6.29 9.25 -16.83
N ARG A 54 -5.31 8.37 -16.63
CA ARG A 54 -5.44 6.93 -16.94
C ARG A 54 -5.52 6.05 -15.71
N GLU A 55 -6.17 4.91 -15.90
CA GLU A 55 -6.30 3.86 -14.91
C GLU A 55 -5.37 2.68 -15.23
N TYR A 56 -4.80 2.12 -14.17
CA TYR A 56 -3.85 1.03 -14.22
C TYR A 56 -4.22 -0.03 -13.20
N PHE A 57 -4.08 -1.30 -13.58
CA PHE A 57 -4.67 -2.40 -12.83
C PHE A 57 -3.62 -3.44 -12.40
N TYR A 58 -3.72 -3.84 -11.14
CA TYR A 58 -2.87 -4.86 -10.54
C TYR A 58 -3.76 -5.93 -9.92
N ILE A 59 -3.32 -7.18 -10.06
CA ILE A 59 -3.88 -8.35 -9.38
C ILE A 59 -2.74 -9.18 -8.80
N SER A 60 -3.01 -9.95 -7.75
CA SER A 60 -2.10 -10.98 -7.26
C SER A 60 -2.69 -12.37 -7.48
N SER A 61 -1.82 -13.32 -7.79
CA SER A 61 -2.14 -14.75 -7.77
C SER A 61 -1.43 -15.39 -6.58
N ALA A 62 -2.08 -16.36 -5.94
CA ALA A 62 -1.54 -17.05 -4.78
C ALA A 62 -0.42 -18.03 -5.20
N ILE A 63 0.54 -18.23 -4.29
CA ILE A 63 1.58 -19.27 -4.42
C ILE A 63 1.47 -20.14 -3.15
N PRO A 64 1.15 -21.44 -3.25
CA PRO A 64 0.72 -22.16 -4.45
C PRO A 64 -0.64 -21.69 -4.97
N ASP A 65 -0.90 -21.95 -6.25
CA ASP A 65 -2.21 -21.66 -6.84
C ASP A 65 -3.27 -22.51 -6.14
N ASN A 66 -4.26 -21.83 -5.56
CA ASN A 66 -5.34 -22.45 -4.81
C ASN A 66 -6.63 -22.57 -5.64
N GLY A 67 -6.58 -22.26 -6.95
CA GLY A 67 -7.72 -22.37 -7.87
C GLY A 67 -8.86 -21.40 -7.54
N ARG A 68 -8.62 -20.40 -6.69
CA ARG A 68 -9.65 -19.42 -6.34
C ARG A 68 -9.93 -18.52 -7.54
N ARG A 69 -11.23 -18.40 -7.86
CA ARG A 69 -11.73 -17.43 -8.86
C ARG A 69 -11.62 -15.97 -8.40
N SER A 70 -11.42 -15.74 -7.10
CA SER A 70 -11.25 -14.42 -6.51
C SER A 70 -9.77 -14.11 -6.25
N CYS A 71 -9.28 -12.98 -6.74
CA CYS A 71 -7.93 -12.47 -6.50
C CYS A 71 -7.94 -11.16 -5.69
N LEU A 72 -6.83 -10.87 -5.00
CA LEU A 72 -6.60 -9.52 -4.48
C LEU A 72 -6.24 -8.61 -5.65
N LYS A 73 -6.80 -7.41 -5.67
CA LYS A 73 -6.68 -6.49 -6.80
C LYS A 73 -6.63 -5.04 -6.37
N LEU A 74 -5.91 -4.23 -7.15
CA LEU A 74 -5.70 -2.81 -6.93
C LEU A 74 -5.91 -2.06 -8.25
N LYS A 75 -6.76 -1.02 -8.20
CA LYS A 75 -6.94 -0.05 -9.28
C LYS A 75 -6.23 1.23 -8.89
N VAL A 76 -5.39 1.74 -9.79
CA VAL A 76 -4.65 2.98 -9.61
C VAL A 76 -5.11 3.97 -10.66
N PHE A 77 -5.64 5.12 -10.23
CA PHE A 77 -5.95 6.23 -11.13
C PHE A 77 -4.87 7.29 -11.01
N VAL A 78 -4.18 7.57 -12.11
CA VAL A 78 -3.19 8.66 -12.18
C VAL A 78 -3.96 9.93 -12.45
N ARG A 79 -4.02 10.83 -11.46
CA ARG A 79 -4.76 12.09 -11.61
C ARG A 79 -4.25 12.89 -12.82
N PRO A 80 -5.14 13.59 -13.54
CA PRO A 80 -4.74 14.57 -14.53
C PRO A 80 -3.80 15.62 -13.92
N THR A 81 -2.87 16.12 -14.72
CA THR A 81 -2.13 17.34 -14.40
C THR A 81 -3.07 18.51 -14.64
N ASN A 82 -3.75 18.99 -13.60
CA ASN A 82 -4.38 20.30 -13.65
C ASN A 82 -3.24 21.33 -13.59
N ASP A 83 -3.19 22.26 -14.54
CA ASP A 83 -2.09 23.24 -14.68
C ASP A 83 -1.91 24.21 -13.49
N THR A 84 -2.69 24.09 -12.41
CA THR A 84 -2.79 25.15 -11.38
C THR A 84 -2.28 24.83 -9.99
N VAL A 85 -1.89 23.61 -9.62
CA VAL A 85 -1.20 23.40 -8.33
C VAL A 85 -0.21 22.26 -8.45
N HIS A 86 1.08 22.61 -8.50
CA HIS A 86 2.16 21.69 -8.16
C HIS A 86 2.05 21.35 -6.68
N GLU A 87 1.16 20.42 -6.33
CA GLU A 87 1.27 19.72 -5.06
C GLU A 87 2.42 18.72 -5.23
N SER A 88 3.62 19.13 -4.79
CA SER A 88 4.77 18.23 -4.72
C SER A 88 4.35 17.00 -3.91
N ALA A 89 4.54 15.81 -4.46
CA ALA A 89 4.27 14.58 -3.74
C ALA A 89 5.16 14.56 -2.49
N GLU A 90 4.58 14.84 -1.32
CA GLU A 90 5.28 14.63 -0.06
C GLU A 90 5.72 13.16 -0.02
N PRO A 91 7.00 12.87 0.25
CA PRO A 91 7.42 11.51 0.49
C PRO A 91 6.60 10.99 1.67
N SER A 92 5.87 9.90 1.48
CA SER A 92 5.27 9.16 2.59
C SER A 92 6.42 8.67 3.48
N ARG A 93 6.76 9.52 4.45
CA ARG A 93 7.77 9.30 5.47
C ARG A 93 7.30 8.06 6.22
N GLY A 94 8.02 6.95 6.04
CA GLY A 94 7.74 5.73 6.77
C GLY A 94 7.81 6.05 8.26
N GLU A 95 6.65 6.07 8.91
CA GLU A 95 6.55 6.16 10.36
C GLU A 95 7.14 4.86 10.92
N ASN A 96 8.44 4.85 11.14
CA ASN A 96 9.01 4.08 12.25
C ASN A 96 8.53 4.76 13.53
N ALA A 97 7.26 4.59 13.86
CA ALA A 97 6.74 4.93 15.16
C ALA A 97 7.36 3.94 16.15
N ALA A 98 8.48 4.35 16.75
CA ALA A 98 8.80 3.90 18.09
C ALA A 98 7.54 4.12 18.92
N GLN A 99 6.91 3.02 19.32
CA GLN A 99 5.67 3.01 20.11
C GLN A 99 5.93 3.77 21.40
N THR A 100 5.58 5.05 21.41
CA THR A 100 5.37 5.78 22.67
C THR A 100 4.06 5.22 23.22
N PRO A 101 4.06 4.56 24.40
CA PRO A 101 2.83 4.05 24.97
C PRO A 101 1.96 5.24 25.34
N ARG A 102 0.96 5.55 24.50
CA ARG A 102 -0.10 6.48 24.85
C ARG A 102 -0.94 5.79 25.92
N ILE A 103 -0.59 6.03 27.18
CA ILE A 103 -1.43 5.67 28.31
C ILE A 103 -2.80 6.32 28.02
N PRO A 104 -3.88 5.54 27.88
CA PRO A 104 -5.19 6.11 27.59
C PRO A 104 -5.53 7.07 28.71
N SER A 105 -5.91 8.30 28.36
CA SER A 105 -6.29 9.37 29.29
C SER A 105 -7.29 8.89 30.38
N ARG A 106 -8.09 7.85 30.07
CA ARG A 106 -8.97 7.13 30.98
C ARG A 106 -8.23 6.49 32.17
N LEU A 107 -7.09 5.84 31.97
CA LEU A 107 -6.31 5.20 33.04
C LEU A 107 -5.66 6.23 33.97
N LEU A 108 -5.16 7.34 33.41
CA LEU A 108 -4.61 8.44 34.20
C LEU A 108 -5.69 9.08 35.06
N ALA A 109 -6.90 9.30 34.50
CA ALA A 109 -8.03 9.85 35.25
C ALA A 109 -8.47 8.94 36.39
N ILE A 110 -8.54 7.61 36.16
CA ILE A 110 -8.90 6.63 37.20
C ILE A 110 -7.85 6.62 38.32
N LEU A 111 -6.56 6.63 37.97
CA LEU A 111 -5.48 6.66 38.96
C LEU A 111 -5.52 7.93 39.82
N LEU A 112 -5.73 9.09 39.20
CA LEU A 112 -5.86 10.36 39.91
C LEU A 112 -7.08 10.36 40.85
N PHE A 113 -8.20 9.79 40.42
CA PHE A 113 -9.40 9.69 41.25
C PHE A 113 -9.18 8.79 42.47
N LEU A 114 -8.53 7.64 42.29
CA LEU A 114 -8.19 6.72 43.39
C LEU A 114 -7.23 7.36 44.40
N LEU A 115 -6.21 8.08 43.92
CA LEU A 115 -5.28 8.81 44.78
C LEU A 115 -6.01 9.89 45.61
N ALA A 116 -6.90 10.66 44.97
CA ALA A 116 -7.68 11.68 45.67
C ALA A 116 -8.54 11.08 46.79
N MET A 117 -9.20 9.95 46.54
CA MET A 117 -10.01 9.26 47.55
C MET A 117 -9.18 8.74 48.73
N LEU A 118 -7.95 8.27 48.47
CA LEU A 118 -7.05 7.78 49.52
C LEU A 118 -6.49 8.91 50.39
N LEU A 119 -6.33 10.11 49.83
CA LEU A 119 -5.88 11.31 50.55
C LEU A 119 -6.98 11.96 51.40
N THR A 120 -8.25 11.61 51.14
CA THR A 120 -9.42 12.09 51.91
C THR A 120 -9.88 11.14 53.01
N LEU A 121 -9.22 9.99 53.17
CA LEU A 121 -9.46 9.01 54.23
C LEU A 121 -8.40 9.14 55.33
#